data_AF-A0A6P1HI83-F1
#
_entry.id   AF-A0A6P1HI83-F1
#
_cell.length_a   1.000
_cell.length_b   1.000
_cell.length_c   1.000
_cell.angle_alpha   90.00
_cell.angle_beta   90.00
_cell.angle_gamma   90.00
#
_symmetry.space_group_name_H-M   'P 1'
#
loop_
_entity.id
_entity.type
_entity.pdbx_description
1 polymer ?
#
loop_
_entity_poly.entity_id
_entity_poly.type
_entity_poly.pdbx_seq_one_letter_code
_entity_poly.pdbx_strand_id
1 'polypeptide(L)'
;MTKQKLGNIISGLSLIIIGTVIFLENLNIIDLQVGMFSWPIFIFIPALGFHAGFFLSGMRKNMAGLLVPGGILMTLSLLFYFEVMTDFQYAEYTWPIYILAPAVGLFELWLFSGREKGLLIPIGILTVIAGLFLAQMLFAAIFKFWPIIFIVIGLYILFGRNKKQKNDVPIE
;
A
#
# COMPACT_ATOMS: atom_id res chain seq x y z
N MET A 1 47.65 -9.65 -9.22
CA MET A 1 46.53 -8.86 -9.80
C MET A 1 46.09 -7.86 -8.74
N THR A 2 46.24 -6.55 -8.99
CA THR A 2 46.00 -5.51 -7.98
C THR A 2 44.51 -5.43 -7.62
N LYS A 3 44.15 -5.24 -6.34
CA LYS A 3 42.75 -5.15 -5.86
C LYS A 3 41.89 -4.19 -6.69
N GLN A 4 42.50 -3.13 -7.22
CA GLN A 4 41.86 -2.14 -8.08
C GLN A 4 41.45 -2.70 -9.46
N LYS A 5 42.26 -3.55 -10.09
CA LYS A 5 41.88 -4.24 -11.34
C LYS A 5 40.72 -5.20 -11.11
N LEU A 6 40.70 -5.89 -9.97
CA LEU A 6 39.62 -6.80 -9.63
C LEU A 6 38.29 -6.05 -9.40
N GLY A 7 38.33 -4.90 -8.71
CA GLY A 7 37.15 -4.04 -8.53
C GLY A 7 36.55 -3.53 -9.84
N ASN A 8 37.40 -3.10 -10.77
CA ASN A 8 36.94 -2.64 -12.09
C ASN A 8 36.30 -3.78 -12.90
N ILE A 9 36.90 -4.98 -12.89
CA ILE A 9 36.36 -6.16 -13.57
C ILE A 9 35.01 -6.56 -12.96
N ILE A 10 34.88 -6.57 -11.64
CA ILE A 10 33.62 -6.88 -10.95
C ILE A 10 32.55 -5.85 -11.35
N SER A 11 32.85 -4.55 -11.26
CA SER A 11 31.90 -3.50 -11.64
C SER A 11 31.47 -3.56 -13.12
N GLY A 12 32.42 -3.85 -14.03
CA GLY A 12 32.13 -4.01 -15.44
C GLY A 12 31.29 -5.26 -15.72
N LEU A 13 31.61 -6.38 -15.08
CA LEU A 13 30.83 -7.62 -15.22
C LEU A 13 29.40 -7.45 -14.69
N SER A 14 29.24 -6.78 -13.54
CA SER A 14 27.92 -6.45 -12.99
C SER A 14 27.10 -5.59 -13.96
N LEU A 15 27.70 -4.55 -14.54
CA LEU A 15 27.03 -3.69 -15.52
C LEU A 15 26.61 -4.47 -16.78
N ILE A 16 27.47 -5.37 -17.28
CA ILE A 16 27.15 -6.24 -18.42
C ILE A 16 25.95 -7.13 -18.10
N ILE A 17 25.95 -7.80 -16.93
CA ILE A 17 24.85 -8.69 -16.53
C ILE A 17 23.53 -7.91 -16.41
N ILE A 18 23.55 -6.77 -15.70
CA ILE A 18 22.35 -5.92 -15.53
C ILE A 18 21.84 -5.45 -16.90
N GLY A 19 22.74 -4.99 -17.77
CA GLY A 19 22.39 -4.54 -19.11
C GLY A 19 21.80 -5.65 -19.99
N THR A 20 22.37 -6.86 -19.94
CA THR A 20 21.83 -8.00 -20.69
C THR A 20 20.44 -8.40 -20.19
N VAL A 21 20.21 -8.44 -18.88
CA VAL A 21 18.88 -8.76 -18.32
C VAL A 21 17.83 -7.75 -18.78
N ILE A 22 18.11 -6.44 -18.64
CA ILE A 22 17.19 -5.37 -19.08
C ILE A 22 16.94 -5.46 -20.60
N PHE A 23 17.97 -5.75 -21.39
CA PHE A 23 17.85 -5.87 -22.85
C PHE A 23 16.95 -7.06 -23.25
N LEU A 24 17.11 -8.21 -22.61
CA LEU A 24 16.27 -9.39 -22.85
C LEU A 24 14.81 -9.16 -22.46
N GLU A 25 14.56 -8.42 -21.38
CA GLU A 25 13.21 -8.02 -20.96
C GLU A 25 12.56 -7.09 -22.00
N ASN A 26 13.30 -6.08 -22.48
CA ASN A 26 12.80 -5.18 -23.53
C ASN A 26 12.47 -5.89 -24.85
N LEU A 27 13.10 -7.04 -25.12
CA LEU A 27 12.78 -7.89 -26.27
C LEU A 27 11.59 -8.83 -26.03
N ASN A 28 10.94 -8.75 -24.85
CA ASN A 28 9.87 -9.65 -24.40
C ASN A 28 10.30 -11.14 -24.38
N ILE A 29 11.59 -11.42 -24.23
CA ILE A 29 12.10 -12.81 -24.10
C ILE A 29 11.90 -13.31 -22.67
N ILE A 30 12.00 -12.41 -21.70
CA ILE A 30 11.76 -12.66 -20.28
C ILE A 30 10.79 -11.60 -19.76
N ASP A 31 9.81 -12.00 -18.93
CA ASP A 31 8.86 -11.09 -18.29
C ASP A 31 9.20 -11.00 -16.80
N LEU A 32 10.17 -10.14 -16.49
CA LEU A 32 10.66 -9.93 -15.12
C LEU A 32 10.12 -8.63 -14.50
N GLN A 33 9.43 -7.80 -15.28
CA GLN A 33 8.93 -6.48 -14.90
C GLN A 33 9.95 -5.63 -14.11
N VAL A 34 11.24 -5.75 -14.41
CA VAL A 34 12.34 -5.15 -13.63
C VAL A 34 12.21 -3.64 -13.64
N GLY A 35 11.85 -3.05 -14.79
CA GLY A 35 11.64 -1.61 -14.91
C GLY A 35 10.54 -1.09 -13.99
N MET A 36 9.43 -1.84 -13.91
CA MET A 36 8.25 -1.46 -13.13
C MET A 36 8.46 -1.71 -11.62
N PHE A 37 9.10 -2.82 -11.24
CA PHE A 37 9.38 -3.13 -9.83
C PHE A 37 10.48 -2.24 -9.24
N SER A 38 11.42 -1.77 -10.06
CA SER A 38 12.59 -1.05 -9.55
C SER A 38 12.35 0.43 -9.27
N TRP A 39 11.42 1.10 -9.96
CA TRP A 39 11.31 2.57 -9.85
C TRP A 39 10.93 3.11 -8.45
N PRO A 40 10.11 2.43 -7.60
CA PRO A 40 9.79 2.94 -6.27
C PRO A 40 11.03 3.09 -5.37
N ILE A 41 12.14 2.43 -5.70
CA ILE A 41 13.40 2.54 -4.96
C ILE A 41 14.00 3.95 -5.03
N PHE A 42 13.78 4.67 -6.14
CA PHE A 42 14.26 6.05 -6.29
C PHE A 42 13.53 7.01 -5.35
N ILE A 43 12.35 6.64 -4.87
CA ILE A 43 11.59 7.38 -3.84
C ILE A 43 11.99 6.89 -2.44
N PHE A 44 12.18 5.57 -2.30
CA PHE A 44 12.56 4.93 -1.03
C PHE A 44 13.91 5.41 -0.50
N ILE A 45 14.92 5.51 -1.37
CA ILE A 45 16.28 5.87 -0.98
C ILE A 45 16.33 7.28 -0.36
N PRO A 46 15.77 8.33 -0.99
CA PRO A 46 15.65 9.65 -0.36
C PRO A 46 14.84 9.62 0.95
N ALA A 47 13.76 8.84 1.02
CA ALA A 47 12.97 8.70 2.24
C ALA A 47 13.83 8.19 3.41
N LEU A 48 14.63 7.15 3.17
CA LEU A 48 15.61 6.64 4.13
C LEU A 48 16.71 7.67 4.43
N GLY A 49 17.18 8.42 3.44
CA GLY A 49 18.18 9.47 3.62
C GLY A 49 17.70 10.56 4.58
N PHE A 50 16.44 10.98 4.46
CA PHE A 50 15.84 11.96 5.38
C PHE A 50 15.69 11.42 6.81
N HIS A 51 15.22 10.18 6.96
CA HIS A 51 15.14 9.54 8.27
C HIS A 51 16.52 9.35 8.89
N ALA A 52 17.48 8.82 8.13
CA ALA A 52 18.85 8.64 8.57
C ALA A 52 19.50 9.97 8.97
N GLY A 53 19.31 11.04 8.19
CA GLY A 53 19.79 12.38 8.53
C GLY A 53 19.30 12.86 9.89
N PHE A 54 18.01 12.64 10.21
CA PHE A 54 17.47 12.98 11.52
C PHE A 54 18.01 12.09 12.65
N PHE A 55 18.01 10.77 12.49
CA PHE A 55 18.46 9.86 13.54
C PHE A 55 19.97 10.01 13.82
N LEU A 56 20.78 10.15 12.77
CA LEU A 56 22.22 10.39 12.88
C LEU A 56 22.55 11.76 13.48
N SER A 57 21.64 12.73 13.41
CA SER A 57 21.81 14.03 14.09
C SER A 57 21.70 13.94 15.63
N GLY A 58 21.27 12.79 16.16
CA GLY A 58 20.95 12.60 17.58
C GLY A 58 19.52 13.02 17.93
N MET A 59 18.57 12.90 17.00
CA MET A 59 17.15 13.24 17.19
C MET A 59 16.93 14.69 17.64
N ARG A 60 17.70 15.63 17.08
CA ARG A 60 17.57 17.05 17.45
C ARG A 60 16.23 17.59 16.97
N LYS A 61 15.47 18.19 17.87
CA LYS A 61 14.13 18.74 17.58
C LYS A 61 14.11 19.73 16.42
N ASN A 62 15.16 20.54 16.27
CA ASN A 62 15.29 21.51 15.17
C ASN A 62 15.42 20.85 13.78
N MET A 63 15.82 19.58 13.72
CA MET A 63 15.93 18.80 12.49
C MET A 63 14.72 17.89 12.26
N ALA A 64 13.74 17.86 13.18
CA ALA A 64 12.53 17.06 13.03
C ALA A 64 11.72 17.42 11.77
N GLY A 65 11.88 18.64 11.24
CA GLY A 65 11.30 19.05 9.96
C GLY A 65 11.69 18.16 8.78
N LEU A 66 12.84 17.48 8.86
CA LEU A 66 13.31 16.55 7.84
C LEU A 66 12.42 15.28 7.72
N LEU A 67 11.69 14.94 8.78
CA LEU A 67 10.78 13.80 8.77
C LEU A 67 9.53 14.06 7.96
N VAL A 68 9.15 15.32 7.71
CA VAL A 68 7.98 15.60 6.87
C VAL A 68 8.19 15.06 5.45
N PRO A 69 9.23 15.47 4.70
CA PRO A 69 9.50 14.87 3.39
C PRO A 69 9.92 13.40 3.51
N GLY A 70 10.59 13.00 4.60
CA GLY A 70 10.94 11.60 4.86
C GLY A 70 9.73 10.67 4.92
N GLY A 71 8.77 10.96 5.80
CA GLY A 71 7.56 10.18 6.01
C GLY A 71 6.61 10.19 4.81
N ILE A 72 6.51 11.32 4.09
CA ILE A 72 5.76 11.38 2.82
C ILE A 72 6.35 10.41 1.81
N LEU A 73 7.65 10.52 1.53
CA LEU A 73 8.31 9.67 0.53
C LEU A 73 8.32 8.20 0.95
N MET A 74 8.46 7.91 2.24
CA MET A 74 8.38 6.55 2.77
C MET A 74 7.00 5.95 2.51
N THR A 75 5.94 6.66 2.86
CA THR A 75 4.55 6.21 2.67
C THR A 75 4.24 6.00 1.18
N LEU A 76 4.63 6.96 0.33
CA LEU A 76 4.41 6.85 -1.11
C LEU A 76 5.23 5.72 -1.75
N SER A 77 6.47 5.52 -1.33
CA SER A 77 7.29 4.41 -1.85
C SER A 77 6.67 3.05 -1.51
N LEU A 78 6.20 2.86 -0.27
CA LEU A 78 5.51 1.64 0.13
C LEU A 78 4.21 1.43 -0.65
N LEU A 79 3.43 2.50 -0.86
CA LEU A 79 2.25 2.48 -1.72
C LEU A 79 2.59 2.03 -3.14
N PHE A 80 3.60 2.65 -3.76
CA PHE A 80 4.00 2.30 -5.13
C PHE A 80 4.57 0.89 -5.25
N TYR A 81 5.30 0.40 -4.23
CA TYR A 81 5.68 -1.01 -4.19
C TYR A 81 4.46 -1.92 -4.18
N PHE A 82 3.44 -1.61 -3.38
CA PHE A 82 2.19 -2.37 -3.35
C PHE A 82 1.45 -2.33 -4.70
N GLU A 83 1.33 -1.14 -5.31
CA GLU A 83 0.71 -0.97 -6.63
C GLU A 83 1.43 -1.80 -7.70
N VAL A 84 2.76 -1.75 -7.73
CA VAL A 84 3.52 -2.54 -8.70
C VAL A 84 3.38 -4.04 -8.45
N MET A 85 3.44 -4.50 -7.20
CA MET A 85 3.24 -5.92 -6.87
C MET A 85 1.85 -6.45 -7.23
N THR A 86 0.89 -5.55 -7.39
CA THR A 86 -0.50 -5.88 -7.72
C THR A 86 -0.88 -5.42 -9.12
N ASP A 87 0.09 -5.10 -10.00
CA ASP A 87 -0.17 -4.61 -11.35
C ASP A 87 -1.21 -3.48 -11.42
N PHE A 88 -1.18 -2.58 -10.42
CA PHE A 88 -2.08 -1.45 -10.24
C PHE A 88 -3.57 -1.83 -10.15
N GLN A 89 -3.90 -3.10 -9.89
CA GLN A 89 -5.28 -3.58 -9.83
C GLN A 89 -6.08 -2.94 -8.69
N TYR A 90 -5.41 -2.48 -7.63
CA TYR A 90 -6.04 -1.88 -6.45
C TYR A 90 -5.88 -0.36 -6.37
N ALA A 91 -5.36 0.30 -7.40
CA ALA A 91 -5.15 1.76 -7.42
C ALA A 91 -6.41 2.57 -7.07
N GLU A 92 -7.59 2.05 -7.44
CA GLU A 92 -8.90 2.64 -7.12
C GLU A 92 -9.20 2.62 -5.61
N TYR A 93 -8.64 1.67 -4.86
CA TYR A 93 -8.89 1.53 -3.42
C TYR A 93 -7.78 2.16 -2.55
N THR A 94 -6.58 2.30 -3.09
CA THR A 94 -5.41 2.77 -2.34
C THR A 94 -5.21 4.27 -2.42
N TRP A 95 -5.92 4.98 -3.30
CA TRP A 95 -5.72 6.43 -3.46
C TRP A 95 -5.85 7.26 -2.17
N PRO A 96 -6.67 6.91 -1.15
CA PRO A 96 -6.69 7.68 0.10
C PRO A 96 -5.34 7.69 0.83
N ILE A 97 -4.44 6.74 0.52
CA ILE A 97 -3.07 6.70 1.05
C ILE A 97 -2.25 7.90 0.55
N TYR A 98 -2.54 8.46 -0.64
CA TYR A 98 -1.91 9.71 -1.09
C TYR A 98 -2.24 10.90 -0.18
N ILE A 99 -3.46 10.93 0.41
CA ILE A 99 -3.86 11.92 1.43
C ILE A 99 -3.21 11.60 2.78
N LEU A 100 -3.08 10.31 3.10
CA LEU A 100 -2.46 9.86 4.34
C LEU A 100 -0.95 10.15 4.39
N ALA A 101 -0.25 10.13 3.25
CA ALA A 101 1.19 10.37 3.18
C ALA A 101 1.66 11.68 3.85
N PRO A 102 1.09 12.87 3.55
CA PRO A 102 1.40 14.08 4.30
C PRO A 102 0.96 14.03 5.76
N ALA A 103 -0.10 13.28 6.09
CA ALA A 103 -0.51 13.08 7.49
C ALA A 103 0.57 12.32 8.28
N VAL A 104 1.17 11.28 7.69
CA VAL A 104 2.26 10.50 8.29
C VAL A 104 3.50 11.36 8.49
N GLY A 105 3.95 12.11 7.46
CA GLY A 105 5.11 13.00 7.58
C GLY A 105 4.91 14.09 8.64
N LEU A 106 3.71 14.69 8.72
CA LEU A 106 3.38 15.66 9.77
C LEU A 106 3.29 15.01 11.15
N PHE A 107 2.80 13.76 11.23
CA PHE A 107 2.72 13.01 12.47
C PHE A 107 4.10 12.67 13.03
N GLU A 108 5.04 12.28 12.17
CA GLU A 108 6.44 12.10 12.53
C GLU A 108 7.05 13.40 13.05
N LEU A 109 6.82 14.52 12.36
CA LEU A 109 7.24 15.84 12.86
C LEU A 109 6.64 16.14 14.23
N TRP A 110 5.34 15.92 14.44
CA TRP A 110 4.70 16.12 15.74
C TRP A 110 5.33 15.26 16.84
N LEU A 111 5.62 13.99 16.55
CA LEU A 111 6.21 13.05 17.50
C LEU A 111 7.61 13.51 17.96
N PHE A 112 8.43 14.03 17.04
CA PHE A 112 9.84 14.32 17.29
C PHE A 112 10.18 15.81 17.51
N SER A 113 9.27 16.75 17.22
CA SER A 113 9.49 18.20 17.42
C SER A 113 9.14 18.70 18.83
N GLY A 114 8.52 17.87 19.67
CA GLY A 114 8.04 18.27 21.01
C GLY A 114 6.52 18.36 21.14
N ARG A 115 5.76 17.73 20.23
CA ARG A 115 4.30 17.56 20.29
C ARG A 115 3.51 18.87 20.30
N GLU A 116 3.92 19.81 19.46
CA GLU A 116 3.21 21.07 19.22
C GLU A 116 1.74 20.82 18.84
N LYS A 117 0.80 21.32 19.64
CA LYS A 117 -0.63 21.04 19.47
C LYS A 117 -1.18 21.55 18.13
N GLY A 118 -0.57 22.59 17.55
CA GLY A 118 -0.98 23.16 16.28
C GLY A 118 -0.90 22.18 15.10
N LEU A 119 0.04 21.23 15.13
CA LEU A 119 0.18 20.24 14.06
C LEU A 119 -0.92 19.17 14.08
N LEU A 120 -1.58 18.95 15.21
CA LEU A 120 -2.63 17.93 15.31
C LEU A 120 -3.86 18.26 14.47
N ILE A 121 -4.12 19.55 14.22
CA ILE A 121 -5.25 19.98 13.38
C ILE A 121 -5.08 19.46 11.95
N PRO A 122 -4.00 19.79 11.21
CA PRO A 122 -3.81 19.27 9.85
C PRO A 122 -3.65 17.75 9.81
N ILE A 123 -2.93 17.13 10.77
CA ILE A 123 -2.81 15.67 10.86
C ILE A 123 -4.18 15.03 10.99
N GLY A 124 -5.01 15.54 11.92
CA GLY A 124 -6.34 15.04 12.17
C GLY A 124 -7.25 15.17 10.97
N ILE A 125 -7.27 16.33 10.31
CA ILE A 125 -8.08 16.56 9.09
C ILE A 125 -7.68 15.57 8.00
N LEU A 126 -6.40 15.45 7.67
CA LEU A 126 -5.93 14.54 6.62
C LEU A 126 -6.24 13.07 6.95
N THR A 127 -6.02 12.67 8.21
CA THR A 127 -6.29 11.30 8.66
C THR A 127 -7.78 10.97 8.62
N VAL A 128 -8.64 11.89 9.07
CA VAL A 128 -10.10 11.70 9.03
C VAL A 128 -10.59 11.62 7.59
N ILE A 129 -10.13 12.52 6.72
CA ILE A 129 -10.53 12.50 5.30
C ILE A 129 -10.10 11.19 4.64
N ALA A 130 -8.82 10.80 4.76
CA ALA A 130 -8.34 9.53 4.22
C ALA A 130 -9.10 8.32 4.80
N GLY A 131 -9.34 8.33 6.11
CA GLY A 131 -10.09 7.29 6.81
C GLY A 131 -11.55 7.18 6.38
N LEU A 132 -12.23 8.30 6.10
CA LEU A 132 -13.60 8.30 5.60
C LEU A 132 -13.68 7.66 4.22
N PHE A 133 -12.76 7.97 3.31
CA PHE A 133 -12.73 7.35 1.98
C PHE A 133 -12.41 5.86 2.03
N LEU A 134 -11.44 5.44 2.85
CA LEU A 134 -11.15 4.03 3.08
C LEU A 134 -12.35 3.29 3.69
N ALA A 135 -13.01 3.89 4.69
CA ALA A 135 -14.19 3.31 5.32
C ALA A 135 -15.34 3.17 4.33
N GLN A 136 -15.57 4.17 3.46
CA GLN A 136 -16.58 4.11 2.41
C GLN A 136 -16.33 2.93 1.46
N MET A 137 -15.08 2.72 1.04
CA MET A 137 -14.70 1.61 0.16
C MET A 137 -14.88 0.25 0.83
N LEU A 138 -14.43 0.11 2.07
CA LEU A 138 -14.60 -1.13 2.84
C LEU A 138 -16.09 -1.45 3.03
N PHE A 139 -16.90 -0.44 3.33
CA PHE A 139 -18.34 -0.58 3.44
C PHE A 139 -18.95 -1.03 2.10
N ALA A 140 -18.60 -0.39 0.99
CA ALA A 140 -19.08 -0.80 -0.34
C ALA A 140 -18.69 -2.25 -0.68
N ALA A 141 -17.46 -2.67 -0.35
CA ALA A 141 -16.99 -4.04 -0.57
C ALA A 141 -17.79 -5.07 0.26
N ILE A 142 -18.09 -4.76 1.52
CA ILE A 142 -18.91 -5.64 2.38
C ILE A 142 -20.36 -5.69 1.89
N PHE A 143 -20.94 -4.56 1.52
CA PHE A 143 -22.34 -4.48 1.04
C PHE A 143 -22.57 -5.21 -0.28
N LYS A 144 -21.52 -5.40 -1.10
CA LYS A 144 -21.59 -6.23 -2.31
C LYS A 144 -22.07 -7.66 -2.03
N PHE A 145 -21.88 -8.17 -0.81
CA PHE A 145 -22.31 -9.51 -0.41
C PHE A 145 -23.76 -9.59 0.11
N TRP A 146 -24.49 -8.48 0.16
CA TRP A 146 -25.90 -8.46 0.56
C TRP A 146 -26.80 -9.48 -0.18
N PRO A 147 -26.61 -9.77 -1.48
CA PRO A 147 -27.39 -10.79 -2.18
C PRO A 147 -27.30 -12.21 -1.59
N ILE A 148 -26.22 -12.53 -0.85
CA ILE A 148 -26.09 -13.84 -0.17
C ILE A 148 -27.24 -14.06 0.82
N ILE A 149 -27.70 -12.99 1.48
CA ILE A 149 -28.83 -13.05 2.41
C ILE A 149 -30.10 -13.53 1.68
N PHE A 150 -30.36 -13.01 0.48
CA PHE A 150 -31.50 -13.45 -0.34
C PHE A 150 -31.36 -14.90 -0.79
N ILE A 151 -30.16 -15.34 -1.15
CA ILE A 151 -29.89 -16.75 -1.51
C ILE A 151 -30.19 -17.66 -0.31
N VAL A 152 -29.72 -17.31 0.89
CA VAL A 152 -29.97 -18.09 2.12
C VAL A 152 -31.46 -18.14 2.45
N ILE A 153 -32.19 -17.01 2.34
CA ILE A 153 -33.64 -16.97 2.55
C ILE A 153 -34.36 -17.85 1.52
N GLY A 154 -33.98 -17.78 0.24
CA GLY A 154 -34.55 -18.59 -0.82
C GLY A 154 -34.35 -20.09 -0.59
N LEU A 155 -33.13 -20.49 -0.20
CA LEU A 155 -32.82 -21.88 0.18
C LEU A 155 -33.62 -22.33 1.40
N TYR A 156 -33.74 -21.49 2.43
CA TYR A 156 -34.53 -21.79 3.62
C TYR A 156 -36.00 -22.04 3.28
N ILE A 157 -36.60 -21.27 2.36
CA ILE A 157 -37.99 -21.46 1.93
C ILE A 157 -38.17 -22.76 1.14
N LEU A 158 -37.22 -23.08 0.25
CA LEU A 158 -37.27 -24.30 -0.58
C LEU A 158 -37.14 -25.58 0.25
N PHE A 159 -36.22 -25.63 1.20
CA PHE A 159 -35.95 -26.82 2.01
C PHE A 159 -36.74 -26.85 3.34
N GLY A 160 -37.22 -25.72 3.82
CA GLY A 160 -37.99 -25.60 5.06
C GLY A 160 -39.46 -26.01 4.93
N ARG A 161 -39.95 -26.26 3.71
CA ARG A 161 -41.35 -26.65 3.47
C ARG A 161 -41.48 -28.15 3.23
N ASN A 162 -41.23 -28.94 4.28
CA ASN A 162 -41.55 -30.36 4.28
C ASN A 162 -42.53 -30.71 5.43
N LYS A 163 -43.65 -31.36 5.05
CA LYS A 163 -44.73 -31.97 5.85
C LYS A 163 -45.81 -31.06 6.48
N LYS A 164 -46.97 -30.98 5.80
CA LYS A 164 -48.22 -31.65 6.22
C LYS A 164 -49.34 -31.37 5.22
N GLN A 165 -49.48 -32.26 4.23
CA GLN A 165 -50.79 -32.53 3.64
C GLN A 165 -51.13 -33.95 4.07
N LYS A 166 -51.61 -34.09 5.31
CA LYS A 166 -52.17 -35.34 5.81
C LYS A 166 -53.64 -35.32 5.44
N ASN A 167 -54.03 -36.31 4.66
CA ASN A 167 -55.36 -36.57 4.16
C ASN A 167 -56.39 -36.58 5.29
N ASP A 168 -57.44 -35.76 5.16
CA ASP A 168 -58.70 -35.99 5.84
C ASP A 168 -59.70 -36.42 4.77
N VAL A 169 -59.83 -37.74 4.61
CA VAL A 169 -60.95 -38.39 3.90
C VAL A 169 -62.13 -38.35 4.87
N PRO A 170 -63.26 -37.68 4.55
CA PRO A 170 -64.47 -37.82 5.35
C PRO A 170 -65.06 -39.20 5.09
N ILE A 171 -65.25 -39.98 6.15
CA ILE A 171 -66.12 -41.15 6.16
C ILE A 171 -67.53 -40.63 6.42
N GLU A 172 -68.38 -40.62 5.38
CA GLU A 172 -69.83 -40.83 5.49
C GLU A 172 -70.31 -41.66 4.29
#